data_AF-A0AAV8X5I7-F1
#
_entry.id   AF-A0AAV8X5I7-F1
#
_cell.length_a   1.000
_cell.length_b   1.000
_cell.length_c   1.000
_cell.angle_alpha   90.00
_cell.angle_beta   90.00
_cell.angle_gamma   90.00
#
_symmetry.space_group_name_H-M   'P 1'
#
loop_
_entity.id
_entity.type
_entity.pdbx_description
1 polymer ?
#
loop_
_entity_poly.entity_id
_entity_poly.type
_entity_poly.pdbx_seq_one_letter_code
_entity_poly.pdbx_strand_id
1 'polypeptide(L)'
;MEIDRPDSMESNFVSMKPAVEFIDVLDQYSYNENLHCCFKFNDYTPQEGDRISIFKLGWSFVKDYVVFEWAPVGSRERRHTVVFNKHILPKNSNEIYQICYISGENVLQGASSPFQFTAEVLTQNNMSSIAPTEELRDKTSASLGKEYELKKLREENAMLRESLRAVIAQKGVASCKNYDADISELKQVMDNLKASLSVQQNDINMLKLKITEGGEEYKKLYLDKVKIEKKYDKLKTKMEEAAKPVSEMVNFDIGDLKSIPPFPFSK
;
A
#
# COMPACT_ATOMS: atom_id res chain seq x y z
N MET A 1 68.94 -14.17 -8.56
CA MET A 1 68.04 -13.11 -9.08
C MET A 1 66.81 -13.80 -9.61
N GLU A 2 65.87 -14.08 -8.73
CA GLU A 2 64.53 -14.56 -9.09
C GLU A 2 63.61 -13.36 -8.93
N ILE A 3 62.91 -13.06 -10.02
CA ILE A 3 62.05 -11.90 -10.17
C ILE A 3 60.73 -12.23 -9.47
N ASP A 4 60.49 -11.54 -8.36
CA ASP A 4 59.26 -11.58 -7.59
C ASP A 4 58.11 -11.01 -8.46
N ARG A 5 57.16 -11.85 -8.84
CA ARG A 5 55.89 -11.42 -9.45
C ARG A 5 54.85 -11.30 -8.34
N PRO A 6 54.29 -10.10 -8.08
CA PRO A 6 53.10 -10.00 -7.26
C PRO A 6 51.88 -10.28 -8.13
N ASP A 7 51.53 -11.55 -8.31
CA ASP A 7 50.23 -11.94 -8.86
C ASP A 7 49.20 -12.03 -7.72
N SER A 8 48.32 -11.03 -7.70
CA SER A 8 46.91 -11.09 -7.31
C SER A 8 46.54 -9.81 -6.57
N MET A 9 46.15 -8.78 -7.33
CA MET A 9 45.14 -7.87 -6.86
C MET A 9 43.89 -8.72 -6.60
N GLU A 10 43.73 -9.19 -5.36
CA GLU A 10 42.43 -9.57 -4.85
C GLU A 10 41.54 -8.34 -5.00
N SER A 11 40.77 -8.37 -6.08
CA SER A 11 39.81 -7.36 -6.41
C SER A 11 38.74 -7.40 -5.32
N ASN A 12 38.84 -6.47 -4.36
CA ASN A 12 37.76 -6.15 -3.42
C ASN A 12 36.57 -5.48 -4.15
N PHE A 13 36.11 -6.08 -5.26
CA PHE A 13 34.75 -5.87 -5.70
C PHE A 13 33.87 -6.57 -4.68
N VAL A 14 33.46 -5.81 -3.66
CA VAL A 14 32.22 -6.11 -2.95
C VAL A 14 31.13 -6.01 -4.01
N SER A 15 30.90 -7.10 -4.73
CA SER A 15 29.70 -7.30 -5.52
C SER A 15 28.56 -7.23 -4.52
N MET A 16 27.90 -6.07 -4.42
CA MET A 16 26.68 -5.94 -3.63
C MET A 16 25.69 -6.93 -4.22
N LYS A 17 25.56 -8.07 -3.56
CA LYS A 17 24.65 -9.13 -3.97
C LYS A 17 23.24 -8.55 -3.89
N PRO A 18 22.42 -8.67 -4.94
CA PRO A 18 21.05 -8.18 -4.88
C PRO A 18 20.28 -8.96 -3.80
N ALA A 19 19.40 -8.24 -3.10
CA ALA A 19 18.52 -8.79 -2.07
C ALA A 19 17.63 -9.92 -2.63
N VAL A 20 17.19 -9.78 -3.89
CA VAL A 20 16.44 -10.79 -4.64
C VAL A 20 17.19 -11.18 -5.92
N GLU A 21 17.32 -12.47 -6.16
CA GLU A 21 18.03 -13.02 -7.33
C GLU A 21 17.08 -13.84 -8.19
N PHE A 22 16.95 -13.44 -9.47
CA PHE A 22 16.16 -14.17 -10.47
C PHE A 22 16.97 -15.34 -11.02
N ILE A 23 16.31 -16.48 -11.22
CA ILE A 23 16.93 -17.76 -11.57
C ILE A 23 16.43 -18.21 -12.94
N ASP A 24 17.32 -18.73 -13.77
CA ASP A 24 17.02 -19.31 -15.09
C ASP A 24 16.24 -18.35 -16.01
N VAL A 25 16.62 -17.07 -16.00
CA VAL A 25 16.03 -16.06 -16.87
C VAL A 25 16.54 -16.27 -18.30
N LEU A 26 15.62 -16.50 -19.23
CA LEU A 26 15.92 -16.70 -20.65
C LEU A 26 16.06 -15.36 -21.35
N ASP A 27 16.84 -15.33 -22.44
CA ASP A 27 16.96 -14.15 -23.30
C ASP A 27 15.65 -13.86 -24.06
N GLN A 28 14.82 -14.89 -24.27
CA GLN A 28 13.56 -14.79 -25.00
C GLN A 28 12.47 -15.66 -24.38
N TYR A 29 11.25 -15.12 -24.33
CA TYR A 29 10.05 -15.82 -23.89
C TYR A 29 8.94 -15.71 -24.93
N SER A 30 8.13 -16.76 -25.11
CA SER A 30 6.95 -16.65 -25.97
C SER A 30 5.84 -15.88 -25.27
N TYR A 31 5.26 -14.87 -25.94
CA TYR A 31 4.05 -14.21 -25.43
C TYR A 31 2.77 -15.08 -25.58
N ASN A 32 2.88 -16.27 -26.19
CA ASN A 32 1.77 -17.23 -26.34
C ASN A 32 1.68 -18.22 -25.17
N GLU A 33 2.65 -18.20 -24.26
CA GLU A 33 2.76 -19.08 -23.09
C GLU A 33 2.86 -18.26 -21.79
N ASN A 34 2.56 -18.88 -20.66
CA ASN A 34 2.71 -18.22 -19.38
C ASN A 34 4.21 -18.10 -19.06
N LEU A 35 4.63 -16.94 -18.56
CA LEU A 35 5.99 -16.74 -18.11
C LEU A 35 6.12 -17.19 -16.64
N HIS A 36 6.92 -18.22 -16.42
CA HIS A 36 7.27 -18.72 -15.10
C HIS A 36 8.53 -18.01 -14.60
N CYS A 37 8.35 -17.05 -13.70
CA CYS A 37 9.44 -16.31 -13.10
C CYS A 37 9.90 -17.01 -11.81
N CYS A 38 11.11 -17.57 -11.82
CA CYS A 38 11.72 -18.17 -10.64
C CYS A 38 12.71 -17.20 -9.98
N PHE A 39 12.69 -17.12 -8.66
CA PHE A 39 13.63 -16.28 -7.90
C PHE A 39 13.87 -16.84 -6.50
N LYS A 40 14.91 -16.32 -5.83
CA LYS A 40 15.22 -16.63 -4.43
C LYS A 40 15.55 -15.34 -3.68
N PHE A 41 15.28 -15.37 -2.38
CA PHE A 41 15.68 -14.31 -1.45
C PHE A 41 17.08 -14.62 -0.93
N ASN A 42 17.95 -13.60 -0.94
CA ASN A 42 19.27 -13.68 -0.31
C ASN A 42 19.18 -13.14 1.12
N ASP A 43 19.13 -11.82 1.27
CA ASP A 43 19.07 -11.11 2.56
C ASP A 43 17.79 -10.26 2.66
N TYR A 44 16.66 -10.83 2.23
CA TYR A 44 15.39 -10.12 2.17
C TYR A 44 14.23 -10.99 2.66
N THR A 45 13.34 -10.38 3.44
CA THR A 45 12.13 -11.04 3.93
C THR A 45 10.92 -10.44 3.19
N PRO A 46 10.17 -11.23 2.41
CA PRO A 46 9.01 -10.73 1.67
C PRO A 46 7.94 -10.17 2.60
N GLN A 47 7.37 -9.03 2.21
CA GLN A 47 6.33 -8.34 2.96
C GLN A 47 5.05 -8.20 2.12
N GLU A 48 3.94 -7.94 2.80
CA GLU A 48 2.69 -7.60 2.12
C GLU A 48 2.87 -6.29 1.33
N GLY A 49 2.42 -6.28 0.08
CA GLY A 49 2.62 -5.16 -0.85
C GLY A 49 3.88 -5.27 -1.72
N ASP A 50 4.74 -6.26 -1.49
CA ASP A 50 5.82 -6.58 -2.41
C ASP A 50 5.31 -7.15 -3.74
N ARG A 51 5.98 -6.83 -4.84
CA ARG A 51 5.57 -7.27 -6.18
C ARG A 51 6.74 -7.58 -7.09
N ILE A 52 6.50 -8.50 -8.02
CA ILE A 52 7.38 -8.80 -9.14
C ILE A 52 6.77 -8.12 -10.36
N SER A 53 7.54 -7.26 -11.01
CA SER A 53 7.05 -6.41 -12.10
C SER A 53 7.93 -6.53 -13.33
N ILE A 54 7.30 -6.56 -14.51
CA ILE A 54 8.00 -6.52 -15.79
C ILE A 54 8.05 -5.07 -16.26
N PHE A 55 9.26 -4.58 -16.51
CA PHE A 55 9.50 -3.23 -17.02
C PHE A 55 10.07 -3.29 -18.42
N LYS A 56 9.79 -2.26 -19.23
CA LYS A 56 10.56 -1.99 -20.44
C LYS A 56 11.95 -1.47 -20.04
N LEU A 57 13.01 -1.99 -20.65
CA LEU A 57 14.38 -1.57 -20.37
C LEU A 57 14.55 -0.06 -20.63
N GLY A 58 15.23 0.63 -19.72
CA GLY A 58 15.33 2.10 -19.72
C GLY A 58 14.20 2.82 -18.97
N TRP A 59 13.40 2.09 -18.19
CA TRP A 59 12.43 2.66 -17.24
C TRP A 59 13.11 3.61 -16.25
N SER A 60 12.39 4.65 -15.81
CA SER A 60 12.92 5.67 -14.89
C SER A 60 12.20 5.66 -13.54
N PHE A 61 10.92 5.27 -13.53
CA PHE A 61 10.10 5.28 -12.33
C PHE A 61 9.48 3.90 -12.09
N VAL A 62 9.25 3.58 -10.82
CA VAL A 62 8.60 2.33 -10.39
C VAL A 62 7.18 2.18 -10.98
N LYS A 63 6.52 3.30 -11.29
CA LYS A 63 5.19 3.33 -11.93
C LYS A 63 5.22 2.96 -13.42
N ASP A 64 6.39 2.87 -14.04
CA ASP A 64 6.57 2.55 -15.46
C ASP A 64 6.49 1.03 -15.73
N TYR A 65 5.97 0.25 -14.77
CA TYR A 65 5.80 -1.18 -14.93
C TYR A 65 4.77 -1.45 -16.04
N VAL A 66 4.99 -2.53 -16.79
CA VAL A 66 4.06 -2.97 -17.84
C VAL A 66 3.00 -3.88 -17.23
N VAL A 67 3.45 -4.88 -16.48
CA VAL A 67 2.60 -5.80 -15.69
C VAL A 67 3.29 -6.16 -14.39
N PHE A 68 2.51 -6.58 -13.40
CA PHE A 68 3.05 -7.08 -12.14
C PHE A 68 2.20 -8.22 -11.59
N GLU A 69 2.83 -8.99 -10.73
CA GLU A 69 2.21 -10.01 -9.89
C GLU A 69 2.66 -9.82 -8.45
N TRP A 70 1.80 -10.13 -7.49
CA TRP A 70 2.14 -9.99 -6.07
C TRP A 70 3.16 -11.04 -5.64
N ALA A 71 4.09 -10.64 -4.78
CA ALA A 71 5.07 -11.55 -4.22
C ALA A 71 4.39 -12.54 -3.25
N PRO A 72 4.80 -13.83 -3.25
CA PRO A 72 4.32 -14.79 -2.27
C PRO A 72 4.90 -14.45 -0.89
N VAL A 73 4.02 -14.19 0.08
CA VAL A 73 4.39 -13.91 1.47
C VAL A 73 4.24 -15.17 2.32
N GLY A 74 5.18 -15.42 3.24
CA GLY A 74 5.07 -16.50 4.23
C GLY A 74 5.47 -17.90 3.75
N SER A 75 5.98 -18.05 2.52
CA SER A 75 6.54 -19.33 2.06
C SER A 75 7.93 -19.56 2.68
N ARG A 76 8.19 -20.81 3.09
CA ARG A 76 9.51 -21.27 3.60
C ARG A 76 10.38 -21.90 2.52
N GLU A 77 9.97 -21.79 1.25
CA GLU A 77 10.69 -22.36 0.14
C GLU A 77 11.97 -21.58 -0.14
N ARG A 78 13.04 -22.30 -0.53
CA ARG A 78 14.30 -21.66 -0.96
C ARG A 78 14.18 -20.99 -2.33
N ARG A 79 13.18 -21.36 -3.12
CA ARG A 79 12.92 -20.85 -4.47
C ARG A 79 11.42 -20.58 -4.58
N HIS A 80 11.09 -19.42 -5.10
CA HIS A 80 9.73 -18.99 -5.33
C HIS A 80 9.48 -18.91 -6.83
N THR A 81 8.24 -19.19 -7.23
CA THR A 81 7.81 -19.06 -8.61
C THR A 81 6.53 -18.24 -8.68
N VAL A 82 6.55 -17.24 -9.55
CA VAL A 82 5.39 -16.40 -9.88
C VAL A 82 5.09 -16.58 -11.36
N VAL A 83 3.80 -16.70 -11.70
CA VAL A 83 3.35 -16.99 -13.07
C VAL A 83 2.66 -15.77 -13.64
N PHE A 84 3.25 -15.17 -14.66
CA PHE A 84 2.60 -14.13 -15.45
C PHE A 84 1.75 -14.78 -16.53
N ASN A 85 0.46 -14.45 -16.55
CA ASN A 85 -0.45 -15.03 -17.52
C ASN A 85 -0.17 -14.50 -18.93
N LYS A 86 -0.14 -15.40 -19.93
CA LYS A 86 0.06 -15.03 -21.35
C LYS A 86 -0.85 -13.93 -21.87
N HIS A 87 -2.05 -13.79 -21.33
CA HIS A 87 -3.03 -12.79 -21.77
C HIS A 87 -2.63 -11.35 -21.41
N ILE A 88 -1.79 -11.18 -20.40
CA ILE A 88 -1.31 -9.87 -19.96
C ILE A 88 0.12 -9.56 -20.45
N LEU A 89 0.80 -10.53 -21.07
CA LEU A 89 2.17 -10.34 -21.53
C LEU A 89 2.24 -9.36 -22.72
N PRO A 90 3.31 -8.54 -22.80
CA PRO A 90 3.59 -7.70 -23.96
C PRO A 90 3.73 -8.54 -25.24
N LYS A 91 3.03 -8.15 -26.31
CA LYS A 91 3.09 -8.80 -27.63
C LYS A 91 4.08 -8.15 -28.59
N ASN A 92 4.78 -7.11 -28.14
CA ASN A 92 5.72 -6.35 -28.95
C ASN A 92 7.09 -7.03 -28.95
N SER A 93 7.51 -7.55 -30.11
CA SER A 93 8.77 -8.30 -30.22
C SER A 93 10.04 -7.46 -30.29
N ASN A 94 9.90 -6.14 -30.41
CA ASN A 94 11.04 -5.23 -30.64
C ASN A 94 11.49 -4.51 -29.37
N GLU A 95 10.85 -4.78 -28.23
CA GLU A 95 11.19 -4.18 -26.96
C GLU A 95 11.96 -5.16 -26.08
N ILE A 96 12.93 -4.62 -25.33
CA ILE A 96 13.66 -5.36 -24.32
C ILE A 96 13.01 -5.08 -22.98
N TYR A 97 12.79 -6.12 -22.19
CA TYR A 97 12.16 -6.08 -20.89
C TYR A 97 13.11 -6.61 -19.81
N GLN A 98 12.79 -6.31 -18.56
CA GLN A 98 13.50 -6.79 -17.39
C GLN A 98 12.47 -7.05 -16.28
N ILE A 99 12.63 -8.13 -15.53
CA ILE A 99 11.82 -8.40 -14.34
C ILE A 99 12.51 -7.77 -13.14
N CYS A 100 11.75 -7.07 -12.32
CA CYS A 100 12.24 -6.40 -11.12
C CYS A 100 11.40 -6.83 -9.91
N TYR A 101 12.06 -7.05 -8.78
CA TYR A 101 11.39 -7.20 -7.49
C TYR A 101 11.32 -5.83 -6.82
N ILE A 102 10.11 -5.37 -6.52
CA ILE A 102 9.83 -4.08 -5.91
C ILE A 102 9.16 -4.33 -4.55
N SER A 103 9.75 -3.77 -3.50
CA SER A 103 9.16 -3.83 -2.16
C SER A 103 7.89 -2.98 -2.05
N GLY A 104 7.07 -3.20 -1.01
CA GLY A 104 5.89 -2.38 -0.71
C GLY A 104 6.18 -0.88 -0.57
N GLU A 105 7.40 -0.51 -0.20
CA GLU A 105 7.89 0.87 -0.12
C GLU A 105 8.37 1.43 -1.48
N ASN A 106 8.17 0.70 -2.57
CA ASN A 106 8.63 1.02 -3.92
C ASN A 106 10.15 1.04 -4.10
N VAL A 107 10.90 0.31 -3.27
CA VAL A 107 12.36 0.15 -3.42
C VAL A 107 12.67 -1.09 -4.27
N LEU A 108 13.58 -0.95 -5.22
CA LEU A 108 14.10 -2.04 -6.06
C LEU A 108 15.01 -2.96 -5.24
N GLN A 109 14.64 -4.23 -5.11
CA GLN A 109 15.40 -5.23 -4.35
C GLN A 109 16.21 -6.19 -5.24
N GLY A 110 15.86 -6.27 -6.52
CA GLY A 110 16.57 -7.10 -7.49
C GLY A 110 16.02 -6.89 -8.89
N ALA A 111 16.85 -7.14 -9.89
CA ALA A 111 16.48 -7.07 -11.30
C ALA A 111 17.10 -8.24 -12.08
N SER A 112 16.36 -8.79 -13.04
CA SER A 112 16.79 -9.91 -13.87
C SER A 112 17.80 -9.48 -14.95
N SER A 113 18.35 -10.43 -15.70
CA SER A 113 18.91 -10.10 -17.02
C SER A 113 17.81 -9.57 -17.96
N PRO A 114 18.15 -8.70 -18.93
CA PRO A 114 17.20 -8.26 -19.95
C PRO A 114 16.79 -9.39 -20.89
N PHE A 115 15.54 -9.38 -21.37
CA PHE A 115 14.99 -10.38 -22.29
C PHE A 115 13.95 -9.77 -23.24
N GLN A 116 13.50 -10.54 -24.23
CA GLN A 116 12.47 -10.12 -25.20
C GLN A 116 11.29 -11.09 -25.24
N PHE A 117 10.13 -10.60 -25.68
CA PHE A 117 8.98 -11.45 -25.99
C PHE A 117 8.91 -11.76 -27.48
N THR A 118 8.67 -13.02 -27.86
CA THR A 118 8.58 -13.44 -29.26
C THR A 118 7.32 -14.27 -29.52
N ALA A 119 6.94 -14.42 -30.80
CA ALA A 119 5.81 -15.26 -31.17
C ALA A 119 6.14 -16.76 -31.01
N GLU A 120 7.37 -17.12 -31.36
CA GLU A 120 7.88 -18.50 -31.38
C GLU A 120 9.15 -18.55 -30.53
N VAL A 121 9.24 -19.53 -29.62
CA VAL A 121 10.50 -19.86 -28.95
C VAL A 121 11.36 -20.54 -30.01
N LEU A 122 12.36 -19.84 -30.54
CA LEU A 122 13.42 -20.49 -31.31
C LEU A 122 14.22 -21.34 -30.32
N THR A 123 13.77 -22.57 -30.06
CA THR A 123 14.61 -23.59 -29.44
C THR A 123 15.88 -23.69 -30.29
N GLN A 124 17.04 -23.46 -29.67
CA GLN A 124 18.38 -23.25 -30.26
C GLN A 124 18.95 -24.40 -31.13
N ASN A 125 18.13 -25.28 -31.74
CA ASN A 125 18.60 -26.53 -32.34
C ASN A 125 18.46 -26.67 -33.87
N ASN A 126 17.96 -25.70 -34.63
CA ASN A 126 17.74 -25.90 -36.08
C ASN A 126 18.66 -25.04 -36.97
N MET A 127 19.96 -25.29 -36.90
CA MET A 127 20.92 -24.89 -37.94
C MET A 127 21.61 -26.12 -38.52
N SER A 128 20.98 -26.76 -39.50
CA SER A 128 21.67 -27.68 -40.41
C SER A 128 20.86 -27.91 -41.71
N SER A 129 21.21 -27.11 -42.71
CA SER A 129 21.47 -27.48 -44.12
C SER A 129 20.89 -28.80 -44.64
N ILE A 130 20.00 -28.75 -45.65
CA ILE A 130 19.88 -29.80 -46.67
C ILE A 130 19.56 -29.18 -48.04
N ALA A 131 20.44 -29.43 -49.01
CA ALA A 131 20.29 -29.14 -50.44
C ALA A 131 19.28 -30.13 -51.09
N PRO A 132 18.64 -29.77 -52.21
CA PRO A 132 17.56 -30.57 -52.79
C PRO A 132 18.08 -31.71 -53.66
N THR A 133 17.53 -32.92 -53.50
CA THR A 133 17.69 -34.01 -54.48
C THR A 133 16.32 -34.57 -54.87
N GLU A 134 16.10 -34.61 -56.17
CA GLU A 134 14.91 -35.11 -56.85
C GLU A 134 14.74 -36.63 -56.67
N GLU A 135 13.59 -37.10 -56.18
CA GLU A 135 13.11 -38.46 -56.46
C GLU A 135 11.58 -38.46 -56.65
N LEU A 136 11.17 -38.21 -57.90
CA LEU A 136 9.83 -38.47 -58.41
C LEU A 136 9.75 -39.94 -58.82
N ARG A 137 9.25 -40.85 -57.96
CA ARG A 137 8.71 -42.14 -58.46
C ARG A 137 7.77 -42.95 -57.57
N ASP A 138 7.24 -42.43 -56.46
CA ASP A 138 6.29 -43.20 -55.64
C ASP A 138 5.15 -42.37 -55.02
N LYS A 139 4.54 -41.49 -55.81
CA LYS A 139 3.59 -40.48 -55.30
C LYS A 139 2.16 -40.99 -55.09
N THR A 140 1.77 -42.14 -55.66
CA THR A 140 0.34 -42.50 -55.71
C THR A 140 -0.14 -43.23 -54.45
N SER A 141 0.67 -44.11 -53.87
CA SER A 141 0.35 -44.84 -52.62
C SER A 141 0.58 -43.98 -51.37
N ALA A 142 1.69 -43.23 -51.35
CA ALA A 142 2.03 -42.31 -50.26
C ALA A 142 1.08 -41.09 -50.20
N SER A 143 0.52 -40.64 -51.33
CA SER A 143 -0.48 -39.55 -51.36
C SER A 143 -1.81 -39.98 -50.73
N LEU A 144 -2.28 -41.21 -50.97
CA LEU A 144 -3.52 -41.73 -50.38
C LEU A 144 -3.41 -41.89 -48.85
N GLY A 145 -2.27 -42.40 -48.36
CA GLY A 145 -2.03 -42.50 -46.91
C GLY A 145 -1.96 -41.13 -46.22
N LYS A 146 -1.30 -40.15 -46.85
CA LYS A 146 -1.25 -38.77 -46.37
C LYS A 146 -2.64 -38.12 -46.38
N GLU A 147 -3.44 -38.37 -47.41
CA GLU A 147 -4.80 -37.83 -47.53
C GLU A 147 -5.75 -38.39 -46.47
N TYR A 148 -5.62 -39.67 -46.13
CA TYR A 148 -6.37 -40.30 -45.04
C TYR A 148 -5.99 -39.70 -43.68
N GLU A 149 -4.70 -39.57 -43.39
CA GLU A 149 -4.23 -38.93 -42.15
C GLU A 149 -4.65 -37.45 -42.06
N LEU A 150 -4.55 -36.70 -43.16
CA LEU A 150 -5.05 -35.32 -43.26
C LEU A 150 -6.55 -35.21 -42.95
N LYS A 151 -7.34 -36.21 -43.34
CA LYS A 151 -8.78 -36.25 -43.04
C LYS A 151 -9.01 -36.53 -41.55
N LYS A 152 -8.32 -37.52 -40.98
CA LYS A 152 -8.41 -37.87 -39.56
C LYS A 152 -8.00 -36.69 -38.66
N LEU A 153 -6.87 -36.05 -38.96
CA LEU A 153 -6.39 -34.85 -38.25
C LEU A 153 -7.36 -33.68 -38.36
N ARG A 154 -8.08 -33.52 -39.47
CA ARG A 154 -9.13 -32.49 -39.60
C ARG A 154 -10.33 -32.79 -38.72
N GLU A 155 -10.78 -34.04 -38.66
CA GLU A 155 -11.89 -34.45 -37.81
C GLU A 155 -11.54 -34.30 -36.32
N GLU A 156 -10.34 -34.71 -35.90
CA GLU A 156 -9.84 -34.50 -34.54
C GLU A 156 -9.72 -33.01 -34.21
N ASN A 157 -9.19 -32.18 -35.12
CA ASN A 157 -9.14 -30.72 -34.93
C ASN A 157 -10.54 -30.11 -34.82
N ALA A 158 -11.51 -30.59 -35.59
CA ALA A 158 -12.88 -30.11 -35.51
C ALA A 158 -13.50 -30.44 -34.15
N MET A 159 -13.29 -31.66 -33.65
CA MET A 159 -13.76 -32.07 -32.32
C MET A 159 -13.06 -31.31 -31.19
N LEU A 160 -11.74 -31.12 -31.26
CA LEU A 160 -10.98 -30.35 -30.27
C LEU A 160 -11.44 -28.88 -30.25
N ARG A 161 -11.69 -28.28 -31.42
CA ARG A 161 -12.23 -26.91 -31.52
C ARG A 161 -13.63 -26.79 -30.92
N GLU A 162 -14.48 -27.80 -31.11
CA GLU A 162 -15.82 -27.84 -30.52
C GLU A 162 -15.77 -28.02 -29.00
N SER A 163 -14.93 -28.94 -28.51
CA SER A 163 -14.69 -29.14 -27.08
C SER A 163 -14.10 -27.89 -26.42
N LEU A 164 -13.17 -27.20 -27.08
CA LEU A 164 -12.60 -25.95 -26.59
C LEU A 164 -13.65 -24.84 -26.52
N ARG A 165 -14.54 -24.73 -27.52
CA ARG A 165 -15.67 -23.81 -27.50
C ARG A 165 -16.61 -24.09 -26.33
N ALA A 166 -16.92 -25.36 -26.05
CA ALA A 166 -17.76 -25.75 -24.93
C ALA A 166 -17.12 -25.40 -23.57
N VAL A 167 -15.82 -25.65 -23.39
CA VAL A 167 -15.07 -25.30 -22.17
C VAL A 167 -14.99 -23.79 -21.97
N ILE A 168 -14.74 -23.02 -23.04
CA ILE A 168 -14.72 -21.55 -22.97
C ILE A 168 -16.10 -21.01 -22.61
N ALA A 169 -17.19 -21.56 -23.17
CA ALA A 169 -18.55 -21.16 -22.82
C ALA A 169 -18.88 -21.45 -21.35
N GLN A 170 -18.49 -22.61 -20.81
CA GLN A 170 -18.66 -22.92 -19.39
C GLN A 170 -17.82 -22.01 -18.47
N LYS A 171 -16.55 -21.78 -18.82
CA LYS A 171 -15.61 -21.00 -17.99
C LYS A 171 -15.88 -19.49 -18.05
N GLY A 172 -16.30 -18.97 -19.20
CA GLY A 172 -16.66 -17.57 -19.40
C GLY A 172 -17.93 -17.15 -18.64
N VAL A 173 -18.93 -18.02 -18.53
CA VAL A 173 -20.19 -17.71 -17.83
C VAL A 173 -20.05 -17.85 -16.31
N ALA A 174 -19.19 -18.76 -15.82
CA ALA A 174 -18.96 -18.93 -14.38
C ALA A 174 -17.97 -17.89 -13.81
N SER A 175 -16.93 -17.53 -14.57
CA SER A 175 -15.89 -16.61 -14.07
C SER A 175 -16.26 -15.14 -14.18
N CYS A 176 -17.13 -14.75 -15.13
CA CYS A 176 -17.55 -13.36 -15.30
C CYS A 176 -18.58 -12.92 -14.25
N LYS A 177 -19.41 -13.85 -13.75
CA LYS A 177 -20.49 -13.55 -12.81
C LYS A 177 -20.05 -13.14 -11.40
N ASN A 178 -18.84 -13.52 -10.97
CA ASN A 178 -18.37 -13.21 -9.62
C ASN A 178 -17.78 -11.80 -9.53
N TYR A 179 -16.95 -11.40 -10.49
CA TYR A 179 -16.28 -10.09 -10.43
C TYR A 179 -17.25 -8.91 -10.54
N ASP A 180 -18.30 -9.00 -11.36
CA ASP A 180 -19.30 -7.92 -11.45
C ASP A 180 -20.09 -7.74 -10.14
N ALA A 181 -20.40 -8.85 -9.45
CA ALA A 181 -21.06 -8.81 -8.15
C ALA A 181 -20.13 -8.22 -7.07
N ASP A 182 -18.88 -8.67 -7.02
CA ASP A 182 -17.86 -8.17 -6.09
C ASP A 182 -17.58 -6.67 -6.32
N ILE A 183 -17.50 -6.24 -7.58
CA ILE A 183 -17.33 -4.81 -7.94
C ILE A 183 -18.54 -4.00 -7.46
N SER A 184 -19.75 -4.53 -7.60
CA SER A 184 -20.97 -3.86 -7.14
C SER A 184 -21.00 -3.75 -5.61
N GLU A 185 -20.63 -4.80 -4.89
CA GLU A 185 -20.56 -4.81 -3.43
C GLU A 185 -19.48 -3.84 -2.91
N LEU A 186 -18.28 -3.86 -3.50
CA LEU A 186 -17.21 -2.94 -3.15
C LEU A 186 -17.59 -1.48 -3.37
N LYS A 187 -18.31 -1.17 -4.45
CA LYS A 187 -18.84 0.19 -4.69
C LYS A 187 -19.84 0.59 -3.62
N GLN A 188 -20.75 -0.30 -3.24
CA GLN A 188 -21.72 -0.03 -2.18
C GLN A 188 -21.04 0.21 -0.83
N VAL A 189 -20.03 -0.59 -0.48
CA VAL A 189 -19.24 -0.40 0.74
C VAL A 189 -18.50 0.95 0.71
N MET A 190 -17.91 1.32 -0.43
CA MET A 190 -17.23 2.60 -0.62
C MET A 190 -18.18 3.79 -0.43
N ASP A 191 -19.38 3.73 -1.00
CA ASP A 191 -20.38 4.80 -0.87
C ASP A 191 -20.87 4.93 0.58
N ASN A 192 -21.10 3.80 1.26
CA ASN A 192 -21.47 3.78 2.68
C ASN A 192 -20.37 4.37 3.57
N LEU A 193 -19.11 3.97 3.35
CA LEU A 193 -17.96 4.51 4.09
C LEU A 193 -17.80 6.02 3.85
N LYS A 194 -17.97 6.47 2.60
CA LYS A 194 -17.91 7.89 2.25
C LYS A 194 -19.03 8.69 2.93
N ALA A 195 -20.24 8.15 2.99
CA ALA A 195 -21.34 8.77 3.71
C ALA A 195 -21.05 8.85 5.22
N SER A 196 -20.56 7.77 5.82
CA SER A 196 -20.18 7.73 7.24
C SER A 196 -19.06 8.73 7.58
N LEU A 197 -18.03 8.83 6.73
CA LEU A 197 -16.95 9.81 6.90
C LEU A 197 -17.46 11.25 6.84
N SER A 198 -18.39 11.54 5.93
CA SER A 198 -19.02 12.86 5.83
C SER A 198 -19.80 13.23 7.11
N VAL A 199 -20.56 12.28 7.66
CA VAL A 199 -21.30 12.47 8.93
C VAL A 199 -20.34 12.70 10.09
N GLN A 200 -19.32 11.86 10.24
CA GLN A 200 -18.31 12.01 11.29
C GLN A 200 -17.56 13.34 11.18
N GLN A 201 -17.26 13.80 9.96
CA GLN A 201 -16.62 15.08 9.73
C GLN A 201 -17.50 16.25 10.21
N ASN A 202 -18.81 16.18 9.98
CA ASN A 202 -19.76 17.17 10.48
C ASN A 202 -19.87 17.16 12.01
N ASP A 203 -19.90 15.98 12.63
CA ASP A 203 -19.93 15.85 14.09
C ASP A 203 -18.67 16.42 14.73
N ILE A 204 -17.50 16.14 14.16
CA ILE A 204 -16.22 16.72 14.59
C ILE A 204 -16.26 18.24 14.51
N ASN A 205 -16.77 18.80 13.41
CA ASN A 205 -16.87 20.24 13.24
C ASN A 205 -17.84 20.87 14.26
N MET A 206 -18.97 20.22 14.52
CA MET A 206 -19.94 20.68 15.53
C MET A 206 -19.37 20.61 16.96
N LEU A 207 -18.65 19.53 17.30
CA LEU A 207 -18.00 19.39 18.60
C LEU A 207 -16.89 20.45 18.79
N LYS A 208 -16.10 20.73 17.74
CA LYS A 208 -15.12 21.82 17.77
C LYS A 208 -15.78 23.17 18.07
N LEU A 209 -16.91 23.46 17.43
CA LEU A 209 -17.65 24.71 17.67
C LEU A 209 -18.13 24.82 19.13
N LYS A 210 -18.72 23.75 19.69
CA LYS A 210 -19.15 23.73 21.09
C LYS A 210 -18.00 23.91 22.08
N ILE A 211 -16.83 23.32 21.78
CA ILE A 211 -15.62 23.49 22.61
C ILE A 211 -15.15 24.96 22.57
N THR A 212 -15.17 25.60 21.39
CA THR A 212 -14.79 27.01 21.28
C THR A 212 -15.75 27.93 22.03
N GLU A 213 -17.06 27.74 21.84
CA GLU A 213 -18.10 28.52 22.52
C GLU A 213 -18.01 28.34 24.05
N GLY A 214 -17.90 27.11 24.53
CA GLY A 214 -17.74 26.82 25.96
C GLY A 214 -16.46 27.41 26.55
N GLY A 215 -15.37 27.45 25.77
CA GLY A 215 -14.12 28.11 26.18
C GLY A 215 -14.26 29.62 26.34
N GLU A 216 -15.00 30.28 25.43
CA GLU A 216 -15.29 31.71 25.51
C GLU A 216 -16.21 32.05 26.68
N GLU A 217 -17.27 31.25 26.90
CA GLU A 217 -18.16 31.39 28.05
C GLU A 217 -17.42 31.22 29.37
N TYR A 218 -16.58 30.20 29.48
CA TYR A 218 -15.76 29.97 30.66
C TYR A 218 -14.85 31.16 30.95
N LYS A 219 -14.19 31.72 29.93
CA LYS A 219 -13.35 32.91 30.08
C LYS A 219 -14.16 34.11 30.57
N LYS A 220 -15.37 34.32 30.05
CA LYS A 220 -16.27 35.41 30.48
C LYS A 220 -16.67 35.26 31.95
N LEU A 221 -17.13 34.07 32.34
CA LEU A 221 -17.49 33.75 33.72
C LEU A 221 -16.32 33.91 34.68
N TYR A 222 -15.12 33.50 34.26
CA TYR A 222 -13.90 33.67 35.04
C TYR A 222 -13.60 35.16 35.30
N LEU A 223 -13.69 36.01 34.29
CA LEU A 223 -13.52 37.46 34.47
C LEU A 223 -14.57 38.05 35.41
N ASP A 224 -15.83 37.63 35.30
CA ASP A 224 -16.91 38.15 36.15
C ASP A 224 -16.77 37.68 37.60
N LYS A 225 -16.34 36.42 37.83
CA LYS A 225 -15.97 35.91 39.15
C LYS A 225 -14.90 36.79 39.81
N VAL A 226 -13.80 37.08 39.10
CA VAL A 226 -12.71 37.93 39.62
C VAL A 226 -13.21 39.34 39.95
N LYS A 227 -14.12 39.91 39.15
CA LYS A 227 -14.71 41.23 39.46
C LYS A 227 -15.58 41.19 40.72
N ILE A 228 -16.35 40.12 40.92
CA ILE A 228 -17.21 39.95 42.10
C ILE A 228 -16.36 39.76 43.36
N GLU A 229 -15.31 38.91 43.31
CA GLU A 229 -14.37 38.72 44.43
C GLU A 229 -13.75 40.04 44.86
N LYS A 230 -13.25 40.85 43.92
CA LYS A 230 -12.73 42.20 44.21
C LYS A 230 -13.78 43.13 44.84
N LYS A 231 -15.05 43.03 44.45
CA LYS A 231 -16.14 43.83 45.05
C LYS A 231 -16.47 43.34 46.46
N TYR A 232 -16.48 42.02 46.66
CA TYR A 232 -16.71 41.39 47.96
C TYR A 232 -15.64 41.78 48.95
N ASP A 233 -14.35 41.70 48.58
CA ASP A 233 -13.24 42.10 49.44
C ASP A 233 -13.35 43.58 49.84
N LYS A 234 -13.66 44.47 48.89
CA LYS A 234 -13.88 45.89 49.17
C LYS A 234 -15.04 46.13 50.14
N LEU A 235 -16.15 45.42 49.98
CA LEU A 235 -17.31 45.51 50.88
C LEU A 235 -16.97 44.98 52.27
N LYS A 236 -16.24 43.86 52.35
CA LYS A 236 -15.77 43.26 53.60
C LYS A 236 -14.88 44.23 54.37
N THR A 237 -13.88 44.83 53.72
CA THR A 237 -13.00 45.84 54.34
C THR A 237 -13.80 47.04 54.85
N LYS A 238 -14.73 47.58 54.05
CA LYS A 238 -15.59 48.69 54.48
C LYS A 238 -16.47 48.34 55.69
N MET A 239 -16.95 47.10 55.75
CA MET A 239 -17.77 46.63 56.88
C MET A 239 -16.93 46.48 58.15
N GLU A 240 -15.70 45.97 58.04
CA GLU A 240 -14.74 45.91 59.16
C GLU A 240 -14.32 47.30 59.64
N GLU A 241 -14.11 48.26 58.72
CA GLU A 241 -13.81 49.65 59.04
C GLU A 241 -14.99 50.36 59.72
N ALA A 242 -16.22 50.14 59.26
CA ALA A 242 -17.43 50.71 59.87
C ALA A 242 -17.77 50.09 61.25
N ALA A 243 -17.30 48.88 61.54
CA ALA A 243 -17.47 48.24 62.84
C ALA A 243 -16.50 48.77 63.93
N LYS A 244 -15.35 49.34 63.54
CA LYS A 244 -14.35 49.91 64.48
C LYS A 244 -14.83 51.13 65.29
N PRO A 245 -15.48 52.16 64.71
CA PRO A 245 -15.91 53.35 65.47
C PRO A 245 -17.04 53.08 66.47
N VAL A 246 -17.73 51.94 66.37
CA VAL A 246 -18.73 51.54 67.38
C VAL A 246 -18.03 51.01 68.65
N SER A 247 -16.84 50.42 68.55
CA SER A 247 -16.10 49.92 69.72
C SER A 247 -15.36 51.01 70.50
N GLU A 248 -14.91 52.08 69.83
CA GLU A 248 -14.23 53.20 70.51
C GLU A 248 -15.19 54.18 71.23
N MET A 249 -16.48 54.21 70.89
CA MET A 249 -17.48 55.01 71.63
C MET A 249 -18.03 54.34 72.91
N VAL A 250 -17.71 53.07 73.19
CA VAL A 250 -18.22 52.35 74.39
C VAL A 250 -17.24 52.36 75.57
N ASN A 251 -16.03 52.89 75.41
CA ASN A 251 -15.13 53.16 76.53
C ASN A 251 -15.42 54.54 77.15
N PHE A 252 -16.65 54.72 77.65
CA PHE A 252 -16.94 55.82 78.58
C PHE A 252 -16.58 55.33 79.98
N ASP A 253 -15.42 55.76 80.49
CA ASP A 253 -14.95 55.40 81.81
C ASP A 253 -15.87 56.04 82.87
N ILE A 254 -16.77 55.22 83.42
CA ILE A 254 -17.81 55.65 84.37
C ILE A 254 -17.22 56.03 85.74
N GLY A 255 -15.91 55.84 85.93
CA GLY A 255 -15.17 56.14 87.17
C GLY A 255 -14.93 57.62 87.45
N ASP A 256 -15.05 58.51 86.46
CA ASP A 256 -14.79 59.96 86.60
C ASP A 256 -16.06 60.81 86.89
N LEU A 257 -17.21 60.17 87.14
CA LEU A 257 -18.41 60.88 87.57
C LEU A 257 -18.24 61.39 89.01
N LYS A 258 -17.93 62.69 89.14
CA LYS A 258 -17.99 63.42 90.41
C LYS A 258 -19.35 63.19 91.07
N SER A 259 -19.32 62.61 92.28
CA SER A 259 -20.49 62.37 93.11
C SER A 259 -21.34 63.63 93.27
N ILE A 260 -22.63 63.53 92.95
CA ILE A 260 -23.64 64.58 93.12
C ILE A 260 -23.75 64.90 94.61
N PRO A 261 -23.66 66.18 95.04
CA PRO A 261 -23.82 66.53 96.45
C PRO A 261 -25.25 66.23 96.94
N PRO A 262 -25.41 65.82 98.22
CA PRO A 262 -26.72 65.47 98.76
C PRO A 262 -27.67 66.68 98.72
N PHE A 263 -28.89 66.45 98.21
CA PHE A 263 -29.95 67.45 98.17
C PHE A 263 -30.38 67.86 99.59
N PRO A 264 -30.59 69.16 99.85
CA PRO A 264 -30.99 69.63 101.17
C PRO A 264 -32.45 69.29 101.44
N PHE A 265 -32.71 68.45 102.43
CA PHE A 265 -34.03 68.33 103.03
C PHE A 265 -34.28 69.53 103.94
N SER A 266 -35.37 70.24 103.69
CA SER A 266 -35.83 71.40 104.44
C SER A 266 -36.51 70.98 105.75
N LYS A 267 -35.90 71.33 106.89
CA LYS A 267 -36.48 72.15 107.99
C LYS A 267 -35.47 72.34 109.11
#